data_AF-A0A967IEC2-F1
#
_entry.id   AF-A0A967IEC2-F1
#
_cell.length_a   1.000
_cell.length_b   1.000
_cell.length_c   1.000
_cell.angle_alpha   90.00
_cell.angle_beta   90.00
_cell.angle_gamma   90.00
#
_symmetry.space_group_name_H-M   'P 1'
#
loop_
_entity.id
_entity.type
_entity.pdbx_description
1 polymer ?
#
loop_
_entity_poly.entity_id
_entity_poly.type
_entity_poly.pdbx_seq_one_letter_code
_entity_poly.pdbx_strand_id
1 'polypeptide(L)' 'MKKKKFENVCQSVRLGDDKRIEHQVTHSEGKVVGCSGTEFEVQTDNKQQKWAMENCEVKR' A
#
# COMPACT_ATOMS: atom_id res chain seq x y z
N MET A 1 -8.72 -2.14 3.25
CA MET A 1 -8.97 -3.29 2.32
C MET A 1 -8.94 -4.65 3.03
N LYS A 2 -9.42 -5.74 2.39
CA LYS A 2 -9.37 -7.14 2.91
C LYS A 2 -7.99 -7.80 2.74
N LYS A 3 -7.65 -8.77 3.61
CA LYS A 3 -6.34 -9.48 3.62
C LYS A 3 -5.94 -10.07 2.27
N LYS A 4 -6.86 -10.74 1.57
CA LYS A 4 -6.59 -11.30 0.23
C LYS A 4 -6.12 -10.25 -0.79
N LYS A 5 -6.68 -9.03 -0.74
CA LYS A 5 -6.24 -7.92 -1.61
C LYS A 5 -4.86 -7.42 -1.20
N PHE A 6 -4.60 -7.31 0.09
CA PHE A 6 -3.28 -6.95 0.62
C PHE A 6 -2.21 -7.92 0.12
N GLU A 7 -2.41 -9.22 0.28
CA GLU A 7 -1.46 -10.24 -0.15
C GLU A 7 -1.17 -10.17 -1.65
N ASN A 8 -2.19 -9.95 -2.48
CA ASN A 8 -2.01 -9.74 -3.92
C ASN A 8 -1.16 -8.51 -4.24
N VAL A 9 -1.41 -7.37 -3.58
CA VAL A 9 -0.61 -6.15 -3.78
C VAL A 9 0.83 -6.40 -3.38
N CYS A 10 1.06 -7.02 -2.23
CA CYS A 10 2.40 -7.34 -1.75
C CYS A 10 3.13 -8.31 -2.68
N GLN A 11 2.44 -9.30 -3.24
CA GLN A 11 3.01 -10.21 -4.22
C GLN A 11 3.40 -9.47 -5.50
N SER A 12 2.52 -8.61 -6.03
CA SER A 12 2.84 -7.79 -7.20
C SER A 12 4.07 -6.90 -6.95
N VAL A 13 4.11 -6.17 -5.83
CA VAL A 13 5.25 -5.30 -5.51
C VAL A 13 6.55 -6.09 -5.39
N ARG A 14 6.51 -7.29 -4.79
CA ARG A 14 7.68 -8.20 -4.73
C ARG A 14 8.16 -8.68 -6.10
N LEU A 15 7.26 -8.77 -7.09
CA LEU A 15 7.60 -9.11 -8.47
C LEU A 15 8.12 -7.90 -9.27
N GLY A 16 8.17 -6.71 -8.65
CA GLY A 16 8.60 -5.47 -9.28
C GLY A 16 7.48 -4.65 -9.93
N ASP A 17 6.22 -5.04 -9.72
CA ASP A 17 5.05 -4.32 -10.22
C ASP A 17 4.83 -3.03 -9.42
N ASP A 18 4.57 -1.92 -10.11
CA ASP A 18 4.23 -0.66 -9.48
C ASP A 18 2.77 -0.70 -8.98
N LYS A 19 2.55 -0.53 -7.67
CA LYS A 19 1.21 -0.43 -7.07
C LYS A 19 1.07 0.87 -6.31
N ARG A 20 -0.02 1.59 -6.58
CA ARG A 20 -0.42 2.78 -5.82
C ARG A 20 -1.66 2.47 -4.99
N ILE A 21 -1.66 3.00 -3.78
CA ILE A 21 -2.78 2.89 -2.85
C ILE A 21 -3.14 4.26 -2.30
N GLU A 22 -4.39 4.38 -1.86
CA GLU A 22 -4.92 5.56 -1.21
C GLU A 22 -5.25 5.23 0.24
N HIS A 23 -4.80 6.09 1.15
CA HIS A 23 -5.15 6.03 2.56
C HIS A 23 -6.53 6.69 2.75
N GLN A 24 -7.54 5.89 3.12
CA GLN A 24 -8.94 6.32 3.19
C GLN A 24 -9.22 7.38 4.26
N VAL A 25 -8.38 7.47 5.29
CA VAL A 25 -8.58 8.42 6.41
C VAL A 25 -8.02 9.80 6.06
N THR A 26 -6.84 9.85 5.44
CA THR A 26 -6.15 11.12 5.14
C THR A 26 -6.28 11.52 3.67
N HIS A 27 -6.96 10.71 2.86
CA HIS A 27 -7.02 10.81 1.41
C HIS A 27 -5.64 10.99 0.75
N SER A 28 -4.61 10.43 1.39
CA SER A 28 -3.23 10.52 0.90
C SER A 28 -2.96 9.39 -0.07
N GLU A 29 -2.23 9.68 -1.12
CA GLU A 29 -1.85 8.69 -2.12
C GLU A 29 -0.37 8.39 -2.03
N GLY A 30 0.00 7.15 -2.31
CA GLY A 30 1.40 6.78 -2.33
C GLY A 30 1.67 5.46 -3.03
N LYS A 31 2.93 5.27 -3.38
CA LYS A 31 3.42 4.06 -4.05
C LYS A 31 3.80 3.03 -3.00
N VAL A 32 3.27 1.81 -3.11
CA VAL A 32 3.69 0.71 -2.26
C VAL A 32 5.10 0.28 -2.69
N VAL A 33 6.05 0.40 -1.77
CA VAL A 33 7.44 -0.06 -1.95
C VAL A 33 7.70 -1.37 -1.23
N GLY A 34 6.82 -1.75 -0.29
CA GLY A 34 6.96 -2.98 0.47
C GLY A 34 5.72 -3.29 1.31
N CYS A 35 5.79 -4.41 2.00
CA CYS A 35 4.77 -4.83 2.96
C CYS A 35 5.45 -5.43 4.18
N SER A 36 5.02 -5.00 5.35
CA SER A 36 5.53 -5.46 6.64
C SER A 36 4.35 -5.92 7.50
N GLY A 37 4.25 -7.21 7.77
CA GLY A 37 3.13 -7.77 8.53
C GLY A 37 1.78 -7.50 7.86
N THR A 38 0.95 -6.66 8.48
CA THR A 38 -0.36 -6.22 7.97
C THR A 38 -0.37 -4.75 7.52
N GLU A 39 0.81 -4.17 7.30
CA GLU A 39 0.99 -2.78 6.90
C GLU A 39 1.66 -2.70 5.54
N PHE A 40 1.26 -1.70 4.74
CA PHE A 40 1.96 -1.30 3.54
C PHE A 40 3.07 -0.32 3.88
N GLU A 41 4.24 -0.54 3.30
CA GLU A 41 5.29 0.47 3.25
C GLU A 41 5.09 1.28 1.98
N VAL A 42 4.82 2.56 2.16
CA VAL A 42 4.34 3.46 1.12
C VAL A 42 5.29 4.63 1.00
N GLN A 43 5.80 4.87 -0.21
CA GLN A 43 6.54 6.07 -0.55
C GLN A 43 5.55 7.17 -0.98
N THR A 44 5.49 8.24 -0.20
CA THR A 44 4.84 9.51 -0.57
C THR A 44 5.92 10.53 -0.94
N ASP A 45 5.52 11.69 -1.50
CA ASP A 45 6.41 12.67 -2.16
C ASP A 45 7.74 12.95 -1.45
N ASN A 46 7.76 12.99 -0.11
CA ASN A 46 8.97 13.30 0.66
C ASN A 46 9.30 12.30 1.78
N LYS A 47 8.58 11.18 1.91
CA LYS A 47 8.83 10.22 3.00
C LYS A 47 8.26 8.83 2.73
N GLN A 48 8.89 7.84 3.34
CA GLN A 48 8.32 6.52 3.50
C GLN A 48 7.41 6.51 4.73
N GLN A 49 6.21 5.96 4.58
CA GLN A 49 5.21 5.83 5.61
C GLN A 49 4.74 4.38 5.70
N LYS A 50 4.19 4.01 6.86
CA LYS A 50 3.52 2.73 7.05
C LYS A 50 2.03 2.97 7.17
N TRP A 51 1.24 2.30 6.33
CA TRP A 51 -0.21 2.39 6.35
C TRP A 51 -0.82 1.04 6.67
N ALA A 52 -1.69 0.99 7.69
CA ALA A 52 -2.45 -0.21 7.99
C ALA A 52 -3.32 -0.59 6.79
N MET A 53 -3.30 -1.87 6.41
CA MET A 53 -4.07 -2.36 5.26
C MET A 53 -5.56 -2.05 5.37
N GLU A 54 -6.09 -1.95 6.58
CA GLU A 54 -7.50 -1.68 6.86
C GLU A 54 -7.91 -0.30 6.35
N ASN A 55 -7.02 0.69 6.48
CA ASN A 55 -7.22 2.08 6.07
C ASN A 55 -6.80 2.36 4.63
N CYS A 56 -6.51 1.32 3.83
CA CYS A 56 -6.02 1.50 2.46
C CYS A 56 -6.98 0.91 1.43
N GLU A 57 -7.08 1.55 0.27
CA GLU A 57 -7.65 0.99 -0.95
C GLU A 57 -6.68 1.06 -2.14
N VAL A 58 -6.82 0.09 -3.06
CA VAL A 58 -6.04 0.06 -4.30
C VAL A 58 -6.70 1.00 -5.28
N LYS A 59 -5.94 1.98 -5.76
CA LYS A 59 -6.41 2.87 -6.83
C LYS A 59 -6.33 2.10 -8.16
N ARG A 60 -7.46 1.99 -8.86
CA ARG A 60 -7.57 1.30 -10.15
C ARG A 60 -7.00 2.13 -11.28
#